data_AF-L9XA72-F1
#
_entry.id   AF-L9XA72-F1
#
_cell.length_a   1.000
_cell.length_b   1.000
_cell.length_c   1.000
_cell.angle_alpha   90.00
_cell.angle_beta   90.00
_cell.angle_gamma   90.00
#
_symmetry.space_group_name_H-M   'P 1'
#
loop_
_entity.id
_entity.type
_entity.pdbx_description
1 polymer ?
#
loop_
_entity_poly.entity_id
_entity_poly.type
_entity_poly.pdbx_seq_one_letter_code
_entity_poly.pdbx_strand_id
1 'polypeptide(L)' 'MDPRDEEDVDESDPFVCPVCDATFESQQALEDHGESEHEDAEIDTKRP' A
#
# COMPACT_ATOMS: atom_id res chain seq x y z
N MET A 1 23.03 -21.39 -13.87
CA MET A 1 23.09 -20.64 -12.60
C MET A 1 22.84 -19.21 -12.99
N ASP A 2 21.60 -18.77 -12.85
CA ASP A 2 21.19 -17.40 -13.07
C ASP A 2 21.07 -16.77 -11.68
N PRO A 3 22.04 -15.96 -11.22
CA PRO A 3 21.87 -15.12 -10.06
C PRO A 3 21.23 -13.83 -10.57
N ARG A 4 19.92 -13.74 -10.41
CA ARG A 4 19.21 -12.47 -10.26
C ARG A 4 18.61 -12.54 -8.86
N ASP A 5 19.42 -12.64 -7.81
CA ASP A 5 20.06 -11.50 -7.17
C ASP A 5 19.40 -10.19 -7.57
N GLU A 6 18.39 -9.86 -6.78
CA GLU A 6 18.12 -8.52 -6.29
C GLU A 6 17.20 -8.79 -5.09
N GLU A 7 17.85 -9.16 -3.98
CA GLU A 7 17.29 -8.99 -2.64
C GLU A 7 16.80 -7.53 -2.47
N ASP A 8 15.99 -7.32 -1.44
CA ASP A 8 15.54 -6.01 -0.97
C ASP A 8 14.21 -5.53 -1.59
N VAL A 9 13.12 -6.20 -1.24
CA VAL A 9 11.89 -5.45 -0.96
C VAL A 9 11.67 -5.61 0.53
N ASP A 10 12.16 -4.60 1.26
CA ASP A 10 11.90 -4.29 2.66
C ASP A 10 10.65 -5.02 3.19
N GLU A 11 10.83 -5.80 4.26
CA GLU A 11 9.82 -6.62 4.93
C GLU A 11 8.66 -5.81 5.56
N SER A 12 8.47 -4.57 5.13
CA SER A 12 7.34 -3.71 5.41
C SER A 12 6.58 -3.50 4.11
N ASP A 13 5.70 -4.44 3.72
CA ASP A 13 4.72 -4.20 2.65
C ASP A 13 4.08 -2.83 2.89
N PRO A 14 4.38 -1.80 2.08
CA PRO A 14 3.87 -0.49 2.38
C PRO A 14 2.37 -0.46 2.04
N PHE A 15 1.61 0.32 2.79
CA PHE A 15 0.18 0.44 2.57
C PHE A 15 -0.03 1.33 1.34
N VAL A 16 -0.29 0.73 0.17
CA VAL A 16 -0.45 1.46 -1.08
C VAL A 16 -1.93 1.71 -1.37
N CYS A 17 -2.28 2.94 -1.74
CA CYS A 17 -3.62 3.29 -2.17
C CYS A 17 -3.90 2.73 -3.57
N PRO A 18 -4.94 1.91 -3.75
CA PRO A 18 -5.27 1.36 -5.07
C PRO A 18 -5.87 2.40 -6.03
N VAL A 19 -6.19 3.61 -5.55
CA VAL A 19 -6.83 4.67 -6.36
C VAL A 19 -5.80 5.61 -6.98
N CYS A 20 -4.73 5.93 -6.25
CA CYS A 20 -3.71 6.88 -6.68
C CYS A 20 -2.27 6.37 -6.52
N ASP A 21 -2.09 5.11 -6.16
CA ASP A 21 -0.80 4.44 -5.93
C ASP A 21 0.08 5.14 -4.87
N ALA A 22 -0.52 5.93 -3.98
CA ALA A 22 0.19 6.59 -2.90
C ALA A 22 0.61 5.57 -1.82
N THR A 23 1.85 5.67 -1.38
CA THR A 23 2.48 4.72 -0.46
C THR A 23 2.48 5.30 0.96
N PHE A 24 1.97 4.54 1.93
CA PHE A 24 1.86 4.95 3.32
C PHE A 24 2.59 3.99 4.27
N GLU A 25 3.04 4.52 5.39
CA GLU A 25 3.74 3.77 6.45
C GLU A 25 2.81 2.95 7.34
N SER A 26 1.49 3.14 7.23
CA SER A 26 0.50 2.51 8.12
C SER A 26 -0.88 2.44 7.47
N GLN A 27 -1.66 1.44 7.86
CA GLN A 27 -3.05 1.23 7.43
C GLN A 27 -3.93 2.46 7.71
N GLN A 28 -3.81 3.04 8.90
CA GLN A 28 -4.63 4.17 9.30
C GLN A 28 -4.34 5.44 8.49
N ALA A 29 -3.10 5.64 8.03
CA ALA A 29 -2.76 6.76 7.16
C ALA A 29 -3.33 6.54 5.74
N LEU A 30 -3.38 5.28 5.29
CA LEU A 30 -4.02 4.90 4.03
C LEU A 30 -5.55 5.08 4.11
N GLU A 31 -6.16 4.72 5.23
CA GLU A 31 -7.60 4.91 5.48
C GLU A 31 -7.96 6.40 5.53
N ASP A 32 -7.22 7.21 6.29
CA ASP A 32 -7.41 8.68 6.39
C ASP A 32 -7.22 9.38 5.03
N HIS A 33 -6.22 8.95 4.27
CA HIS A 33 -6.03 9.38 2.89
C HIS A 33 -7.19 8.96 1.99
N GLY A 34 -7.66 7.72 2.15
CA GLY A 34 -8.87 7.17 1.57
C GLY A 34 -10.04 8.11 1.77
N GLU A 35 -10.47 8.31 3.01
CA GLU A 35 -11.64 9.12 3.35
C GLU A 35 -11.53 10.60 2.97
N SER A 36 -10.32 11.17 3.01
CA SER A 36 -10.11 12.61 2.73
C SER A 36 -9.95 12.92 1.24
N GLU A 37 -9.20 12.11 0.52
CA GLU A 37 -8.88 12.34 -0.91
C GLU A 37 -9.79 11.54 -1.84
N HIS A 38 -10.37 10.44 -1.34
CA HIS A 38 -11.25 9.51 -2.06
C HIS A 38 -12.56 9.33 -1.27
N GLU A 39 -13.42 10.36 -1.29
CA GLU A 39 -14.65 10.58 -0.49
C GLU A 39 -15.63 9.38 -0.32
N ASP A 40 -15.40 8.23 -0.95
CA ASP A 40 -16.30 7.07 -1.01
C ASP A 40 -15.60 5.69 -1.09
N ALA A 41 -14.27 5.64 -0.97
CA ALA A 41 -13.56 4.37 -1.07
C ALA A 41 -13.40 3.75 0.32
N GLU A 42 -14.24 2.76 0.64
CA GLU A 42 -13.93 1.78 1.69
C GLU A 42 -12.63 1.10 1.24
N ILE A 43 -11.47 1.59 1.71
CA ILE A 43 -10.16 1.01 1.40
C ILE A 43 -10.07 -0.30 2.19
N ASP A 44 -10.85 -1.30 1.77
CA ASP A 44 -10.90 -2.64 2.31
C ASP A 44 -9.56 -3.30 1.97
N THR A 45 -8.63 -3.15 2.91
CA THR A 45 -7.30 -3.77 2.97
C THR A 45 -7.33 -5.31 3.02
N LYS A 46 -8.40 -5.94 2.52
CA LYS A 46 -8.53 -7.39 2.42
C LYS A 46 -7.67 -7.90 1.28
N ARG A 47 -6.40 -8.13 1.59
CA ARG A 47 -5.51 -9.00 0.81
C ARG A 47 -6.09 -10.43 0.87
N PRO A 48 -6.62 -11.03 -0.22
CA PRO A 48 -7.06 -12.43 -0.22
C PRO A 48 -5.90 -13.42 -0.21
#